data_AF-A0A2E5TTJ1-F1
#
_entry.id   AF-A0A2E5TTJ1-F1
#
_cell.length_a   1.000
_cell.length_b   1.000
_cell.length_c   1.000
_cell.angle_alpha   90.00
_cell.angle_beta   90.00
_cell.angle_gamma   90.00
#
_symmetry.space_group_name_H-M   'P 1'
#
loop_
_entity.id
_entity.type
_entity.pdbx_description
1 polymer ?
#
loop_
_entity_poly.entity_id
_entity_poly.type
_entity_poly.pdbx_seq_one_letter_code
_entity_poly.pdbx_strand_id
1 'polypeptide(L)' 'MDKNLKTTIATVAAVVLVGAGIFFGVTSAKKGEKCRYCGKYYPHGEIMGHQIRCDKNKESMSFRK' A
#
# COMPACT_ATOMS: atom_id res chain seq x y z
N MET A 1 29.52 21.09 15.55
CA MET A 1 29.19 20.00 14.61
C MET A 1 29.92 20.28 13.29
N ASP A 2 30.96 19.51 13.03
CA ASP A 2 31.85 19.70 11.87
C ASP A 2 31.12 19.53 10.55
N LYS A 3 31.53 20.27 9.51
CA LYS A 3 30.94 20.22 8.17
C LYS A 3 30.89 18.78 7.64
N ASN A 4 31.97 18.01 7.85
CA ASN A 4 32.07 16.61 7.44
C ASN A 4 31.06 15.72 8.17
N LEU A 5 30.85 15.95 9.47
CA LEU A 5 29.87 15.21 10.25
C LEU A 5 28.43 15.51 9.80
N LYS A 6 28.13 16.77 9.45
CA LYS A 6 26.81 17.13 8.89
C LYS A 6 26.55 16.41 7.56
N THR A 7 27.54 16.41 6.67
CA THR A 7 27.43 15.79 5.35
C THR A 7 27.23 14.29 5.47
N THR A 8 27.99 13.61 6.34
CA THR A 8 27.85 12.16 6.56
C THR A 8 26.45 11.80 7.07
N ILE A 9 25.93 12.53 8.06
CA ILE A 9 24.59 12.30 8.59
C ILE A 9 23.54 12.50 7.49
N ALA A 10 23.66 13.55 6.69
CA ALA A 10 22.74 13.83 5.59
C ALA A 10 22.73 12.71 4.54
N THR A 11 23.91 12.20 4.15
CA THR A 11 24.01 11.09 3.20
C THR A 11 23.43 9.79 3.74
N VAL A 12 23.71 9.44 5.01
CA VAL A 12 23.17 8.23 5.63
C VAL A 12 21.64 8.33 5.75
N ALA A 13 21.13 9.48 6.17
CA ALA A 13 19.69 9.72 6.25
C ALA A 13 19.02 9.59 4.88
N ALA A 14 19.63 10.14 3.81
CA ALA A 14 19.10 10.02 2.45
C ALA A 14 19.03 8.56 1.99
N VAL A 15 20.08 7.77 2.23
CA VAL A 15 20.10 6.33 1.86
C VAL A 15 19.03 5.55 2.63
N VAL A 16 18.89 5.80 3.93
CA VAL A 16 17.87 5.14 4.76
C VAL A 16 16.45 5.50 4.28
N LEU A 17 16.20 6.77 3.95
CA LEU A 17 14.88 7.21 3.47
C LEU A 17 14.53 6.59 2.12
N VAL A 18 15.49 6.53 1.19
CA VAL A 18 15.27 5.88 -0.12
C VAL A 18 15.04 4.38 0.05
N GLY A 19 15.86 3.70 0.87
CA GLY A 19 15.69 2.28 1.17
C GLY A 19 14.35 1.97 1.84
N ALA A 20 13.94 2.80 2.81
CA ALA A 20 12.65 2.67 3.49
C ALA A 20 11.47 2.89 2.54
N GLY A 21 11.57 3.86 1.62
CA GLY A 21 10.54 4.11 0.61
C GLY A 21 10.34 2.93 -0.34
N ILE A 22 11.43 2.35 -0.85
CA ILE A 22 11.36 1.17 -1.73
C ILE A 22 10.76 -0.03 -0.98
N PHE A 23 11.23 -0.30 0.24
CA PHE A 23 10.73 -1.41 1.06
C PHE A 23 9.24 -1.25 1.39
N PHE A 24 8.81 -0.04 1.77
CA PHE A 24 7.41 0.25 2.09
C PHE A 24 6.52 0.12 0.84
N GLY A 25 6.97 0.61 -0.31
CA GLY A 25 6.25 0.47 -1.58
C GLY A 25 6.02 -0.99 -1.97
N VAL A 26 7.08 -1.81 -1.93
CA VAL A 26 6.99 -3.26 -2.25
C VAL A 26 6.12 -3.99 -1.24
N THR A 27 6.24 -3.68 0.05
CA THR A 27 5.43 -4.32 1.09
C THR A 27 3.96 -3.95 0.94
N SER A 28 3.65 -2.68 0.64
CA SER A 28 2.28 -2.20 0.45
C SER A 28 1.63 -2.83 -0.78
N ALA A 29 2.38 -2.96 -1.89
CA ALA A 29 1.91 -3.67 -3.07
C ALA A 29 1.61 -5.16 -2.79
N LYS A 30 2.42 -5.83 -1.97
CA LYS A 30 2.25 -7.24 -1.62
C LYS A 30 1.19 -7.50 -0.55
N LYS A 31 0.96 -6.56 0.37
CA LYS A 31 0.02 -6.74 1.50
C LYS A 31 -1.43 -6.85 1.04
N GLY A 32 -1.71 -6.36 -0.16
CA GLY A 32 -3.07 -6.24 -0.67
C GLY A 32 -3.91 -5.29 0.19
N GLU A 33 -5.19 -5.24 -0.10
CA GLU A 33 -6.15 -4.39 0.59
C GLU A 33 -7.28 -5.24 1.19
N LYS A 34 -7.80 -4.81 2.33
CA LYS A 34 -8.88 -5.49 3.02
C LYS A 34 -10.22 -5.08 2.41
N CYS A 35 -11.02 -6.06 2.00
CA CYS A 35 -12.39 -5.82 1.53
C CYS A 35 -13.25 -5.23 2.66
N ARG A 36 -13.88 -4.08 2.39
CA ARG A 36 -14.75 -3.38 3.35
C ARG A 36 -15.96 -4.19 3.80
N TYR A 37 -16.43 -5.12 2.96
CA TYR A 37 -17.65 -5.89 3.21
C TYR A 37 -17.38 -7.24 3.88
N CYS A 38 -16.44 -8.04 3.36
CA CYS A 38 -16.16 -9.38 3.90
C CYS A 38 -14.94 -9.44 4.82
N GLY A 39 -14.15 -8.36 4.90
CA GLY A 39 -12.97 -8.28 5.78
C GLY A 39 -11.77 -9.15 5.36
N LYS A 40 -11.84 -9.83 4.21
CA LYS A 40 -10.71 -10.62 3.66
C LYS A 40 -9.73 -9.71 2.91
N TYR A 41 -8.45 -10.06 2.92
CA TYR A 41 -7.41 -9.37 2.16
C TYR A 41 -7.34 -9.91 0.73
N TYR A 42 -7.23 -9.00 -0.24
CA TYR A 42 -7.05 -9.32 -1.64
C TYR A 42 -5.91 -8.48 -2.23
N PRO A 43 -5.18 -8.97 -3.25
CA PRO A 43 -4.20 -8.15 -3.95
C PRO A 43 -4.84 -6.86 -4.47
N HIS A 44 -4.09 -5.75 -4.50
CA HIS A 44 -4.62 -4.46 -4.96
C HIS A 44 -5.21 -4.48 -6.38
N GLY A 45 -4.72 -5.37 -7.27
CA GLY A 45 -5.30 -5.54 -8.60
C GLY A 45 -6.66 -6.25 -8.61
N GLU A 46 -6.97 -7.03 -7.57
CA GLU A 46 -8.17 -7.86 -7.48
C GLU A 46 -9.21 -7.29 -6.51
N ILE A 47 -8.80 -6.42 -5.57
CA ILE A 47 -9.69 -5.87 -4.54
C ILE A 47 -10.87 -5.11 -5.12
N MET A 48 -10.66 -4.35 -6.21
CA MET A 48 -11.72 -3.58 -6.85
C MET A 48 -12.80 -4.50 -7.44
N GLY A 49 -12.39 -5.51 -8.21
CA GLY A 49 -13.30 -6.51 -8.78
C GLY A 49 -14.01 -7.33 -7.70
N HIS A 50 -13.30 -7.67 -6.63
CA HIS A 50 -13.89 -8.35 -5.48
C HIS A 50 -14.90 -7.46 -4.74
N GLN A 51 -14.60 -6.20 -4.45
CA GLN A 51 -15.52 -5.29 -3.73
C GLN A 51 -16.84 -5.12 -4.49
N ILE A 52 -16.78 -4.95 -5.81
CA ILE A 52 -17.97 -4.83 -6.67
C ILE A 52 -18.83 -6.11 -6.60
N ARG A 53 -18.19 -7.29 -6.61
CA ARG A 53 -18.86 -8.60 -6.67
C ARG A 53 -18.96 -9.30 -5.32
N CYS A 54 -18.67 -8.62 -4.21
CA CYS A 54 -18.55 -9.28 -2.93
C CYS A 54 -19.92 -9.79 -2.47
N ASP A 55 -20.03 -11.06 -2.10
CA ASP A 55 -21.30 -11.63 -1.61
C ASP A 55 -21.81 -10.97 -0.33
N LYS A 56 -20.93 -10.27 0.39
CA LYS A 56 -21.25 -9.47 1.58
C LYS A 56 -21.54 -8.01 1.26
N ASN A 57 -21.32 -7.57 0.02
CA ASN A 57 -21.73 -6.25 -0.45
C ASN A 57 -23.25 -6.27 -0.64
N LYS A 58 -23.95 -5.70 0.33
CA LYS A 58 -25.41 -5.49 0.28
C LYS A 58 -25.78 -4.14 -0.34
N GLU A 59 -24.78 -3.33 -0.67
CA GLU A 59 -25.00 -2.08 -1.38
C GLU A 59 -25.22 -2.44 -2.85
N SER A 60 -26.43 -2.17 -3.33
CA SER A 60 -26.88 -2.53 -4.66
C SER A 60 -26.09 -1.75 -5.72
N MET A 61 -24.91 -2.24 -6.09
CA MET A 61 -24.25 -1.84 -7.32
C MET A 61 -24.96 -2.54 -8.48
N SER A 62 -26.15 -2.05 -8.81
CA SER A 62 -26.87 -2.50 -10.00
C SER A 62 -26.16 -1.97 -11.24
N PHE A 63 -25.16 -2.69 -11.72
CA PHE A 63 -24.74 -2.57 -13.11
C PHE A 63 -25.75 -3.38 -13.94
N ARG A 64 -26.98 -2.85 -14.07
CA ARG A 64 -27.90 -3.36 -15.09
C ARG A 64 -27.24 -3.13 -16.45
N LYS A 65 -27.23 -4.23 -17.21
CA LYS A 65 -26.63 -4.45 -18.52
C LYS A 65 -27.14 -3.47 -19.58
#